data_AF-A0A9X3BUC3-F1
#
_entry.id   AF-A0A9X3BUC3-F1
#
_cell.length_a   1.000
_cell.length_b   1.000
_cell.length_c   1.000
_cell.angle_alpha   90.00
_cell.angle_beta   90.00
_cell.angle_gamma   90.00
#
_symmetry.space_group_name_H-M   'P 1'
#
loop_
_entity.id
_entity.type
_entity.pdbx_description
1 polymer ?
#
loop_
_entity_poly.entity_id
_entity_poly.type
_entity_poly.pdbx_seq_one_letter_code
_entity_poly.pdbx_strand_id
1 'polypeptide(L)'
;MPDCPVTVVLPCLNEAASLPGVLSALPSGYRALVVDNNCTDGTADVARSHGADVVAEARPGYGAAVHAGVVAAGTPVVAVLDADGSLDPRELPALVAALDRGADMVIGRRRPVRGLRWP
;
A
#
# COMPACT_ATOMS: atom_id res chain seq x y z
N MET A 1 -2.19 -19.86 1.17
CA MET A 1 -0.91 -19.85 1.92
C MET A 1 -1.12 -19.05 3.19
N PRO A 2 -1.43 -19.69 4.33
CA PRO A 2 -1.79 -18.97 5.56
C PRO A 2 -0.64 -18.17 6.18
N ASP A 3 0.62 -18.45 5.83
CA ASP A 3 1.82 -17.80 6.40
C ASP A 3 2.70 -17.10 5.35
N CYS A 4 2.17 -16.78 4.16
CA CYS A 4 2.97 -16.08 3.15
C CYS A 4 3.17 -14.62 3.56
N PRO A 5 4.41 -14.14 3.79
CA PRO A 5 4.63 -12.75 4.15
C PRO A 5 4.22 -11.85 2.98
N VAL A 6 3.45 -10.80 3.29
CA VAL A 6 2.98 -9.81 2.32
C VAL A 6 3.57 -8.45 2.66
N THR A 7 4.20 -7.79 1.70
CA THR A 7 4.54 -6.37 1.81
C THR A 7 3.54 -5.52 1.05
N VAL A 8 2.99 -4.52 1.71
CA VAL A 8 2.14 -3.49 1.12
C VAL A 8 3.00 -2.26 0.84
N VAL A 9 3.27 -2.04 -0.45
CA VAL A 9 3.94 -0.86 -0.96
C VAL A 9 2.94 0.29 -0.99
N LEU A 10 3.29 1.38 -0.30
CA LEU A 10 2.51 2.60 -0.17
C LEU A 10 3.32 3.75 -0.79
N PRO A 11 3.09 4.09 -2.08
CA PRO A 11 3.72 5.24 -2.72
C PRO A 11 3.18 6.52 -2.10
N CYS A 12 4.04 7.40 -1.62
CA CYS A 12 3.63 8.62 -0.97
C CYS A 12 4.25 9.87 -1.61
N LEU A 13 3.41 10.90 -1.77
CA LEU A 13 3.82 12.28 -2.03
C LEU A 13 2.94 13.19 -1.16
N ASN A 14 3.43 13.54 0.02
CA ASN A 14 2.72 14.37 1.02
C ASN A 14 1.40 13.77 1.52
N GLU A 15 1.50 12.61 2.18
CA GLU A 15 0.36 11.84 2.70
C GLU A 15 0.36 11.80 4.24
N ALA A 16 1.03 12.73 4.93
CA ALA A 16 1.19 12.67 6.39
C ALA A 16 -0.15 12.66 7.15
N ALA A 17 -1.20 13.28 6.59
CA ALA A 17 -2.52 13.37 7.20
C ALA A 17 -3.37 12.10 7.04
N SER A 18 -3.28 11.43 5.88
CA SER A 18 -4.07 10.25 5.48
C SER A 18 -3.41 8.94 5.96
N LEU A 19 -2.08 8.89 5.90
CA LEU A 19 -1.28 7.69 6.14
C LEU A 19 -1.57 6.97 7.47
N PRO A 20 -1.75 7.64 8.63
CA PRO A 20 -2.09 6.98 9.89
C PRO A 20 -3.33 6.08 9.80
N GLY A 21 -4.36 6.54 9.07
CA GLY A 21 -5.60 5.79 8.88
C GLY A 21 -5.39 4.55 8.03
N VAL A 22 -4.60 4.67 6.95
CA VAL A 22 -4.25 3.55 6.07
C VAL A 22 -3.42 2.51 6.82
N LEU A 23 -2.38 2.94 7.54
CA LEU A 23 -1.51 2.04 8.30
C LEU A 23 -2.26 1.31 9.42
N SER A 24 -3.16 2.01 10.13
CA SER A 24 -3.98 1.41 11.19
C SER A 24 -5.01 0.41 10.68
N ALA A 25 -5.41 0.51 9.41
CA ALA A 25 -6.38 -0.37 8.77
C ALA A 25 -5.73 -1.60 8.10
N LEU A 26 -4.39 -1.67 8.06
CA LEU A 26 -3.70 -2.82 7.48
C LEU A 26 -4.02 -4.11 8.25
N PRO A 27 -4.26 -5.24 7.56
CA PRO A 27 -4.51 -6.50 8.23
C PRO A 27 -3.29 -6.97 9.02
N SER A 28 -3.52 -7.69 10.12
CA SER A 28 -2.43 -8.30 10.89
C SER A 28 -1.57 -9.22 10.01
N GLY A 29 -0.24 -9.17 10.20
CA GLY A 29 0.73 -9.94 9.41
C GLY A 29 1.17 -9.29 8.10
N TYR A 30 0.57 -8.17 7.71
CA TYR A 30 0.99 -7.40 6.53
C TYR A 30 2.05 -6.37 6.93
N ARG A 31 3.17 -6.35 6.20
CA ARG A 31 4.25 -5.38 6.40
C ARG A 31 3.99 -4.14 5.56
N ALA A 32 4.00 -2.97 6.18
CA ALA A 32 3.92 -1.69 5.46
C ALA A 32 5.31 -1.26 4.98
N LEU A 33 5.42 -0.90 3.69
CA LEU A 33 6.60 -0.26 3.11
C LEU A 33 6.17 1.05 2.44
N VAL A 34 6.43 2.16 3.10
CA VAL A 34 6.16 3.50 2.58
C VAL A 34 7.31 3.92 1.68
N VAL A 35 6.97 4.38 0.48
CA VAL A 35 7.95 4.95 -0.46
C VAL A 35 7.79 6.46 -0.46
N ASP A 36 8.70 7.14 0.21
CA ASP A 36 8.77 8.60 0.23
C ASP A 36 9.30 9.10 -1.12
N ASN A 37 8.41 9.70 -1.93
CA ASN A 37 8.74 10.21 -3.25
C ASN A 37 8.91 11.73 -3.28
N ASN A 38 9.81 12.25 -2.43
CA ASN A 38 10.07 13.68 -2.21
C ASN A 38 8.96 14.37 -1.39
N CYS A 39 8.49 13.73 -0.33
CA CYS A 39 7.59 14.33 0.63
C CYS A 39 8.28 15.49 1.36
N THR A 40 7.51 16.51 1.70
CA THR A 40 7.96 17.72 2.41
C THR A 40 7.11 18.01 3.66
N ASP A 41 6.15 17.14 3.97
CA ASP A 41 5.16 17.30 5.03
C ASP A 41 5.40 16.40 6.26
N GLY A 42 6.51 15.66 6.30
CA GLY A 42 6.83 14.72 7.37
C GLY A 42 6.24 13.32 7.19
N THR A 43 5.73 12.96 6.00
CA THR A 43 5.16 11.62 5.72
C THR A 43 6.06 10.47 6.17
N ALA A 44 7.38 10.53 5.92
CA ALA A 44 8.31 9.48 6.35
C ALA A 44 8.41 9.32 7.87
N ASP A 45 8.31 10.41 8.62
CA ASP A 45 8.35 10.35 10.09
C ASP A 45 7.05 9.78 10.65
N VAL A 46 5.91 10.15 10.05
CA VAL A 46 4.61 9.55 10.35
C VAL A 46 4.64 8.04 10.07
N ALA A 47 5.17 7.61 8.92
CA ALA A 47 5.32 6.20 8.57
C ALA A 47 6.10 5.42 9.63
N ARG A 48 7.29 5.90 9.99
CA ARG A 48 8.15 5.24 10.99
C ARG A 48 7.52 5.18 12.37
N SER A 49 6.83 6.24 12.80
CA SER A 49 6.15 6.25 14.11
C SER A 49 5.00 5.23 14.20
N HIS A 50 4.47 4.79 13.07
CA HIS A 50 3.47 3.72 12.96
C HIS A 50 4.09 2.33 12.69
N GLY A 51 5.42 2.22 12.74
CA GLY A 51 6.12 0.95 12.53
C GLY A 51 6.25 0.51 11.08
N ALA A 52 5.99 1.40 10.12
CA ALA A 52 6.24 1.12 8.70
C ALA A 52 7.73 1.30 8.35
N ASP A 53 8.22 0.47 7.44
CA ASP A 53 9.51 0.70 6.80
C ASP A 53 9.39 1.83 5.78
N VAL A 54 10.50 2.55 5.55
CA VAL A 54 10.52 3.68 4.61
C VAL A 54 11.69 3.54 3.64
N VAL A 55 11.40 3.66 2.35
CA VAL A 55 12.39 3.81 1.27
C VAL A 55 12.21 5.18 0.63
N ALA A 56 13.30 5.87 0.36
CA ALA A 56 13.27 7.13 -0.38
C ALA A 56 13.45 6.86 -1.89
N GLU A 57 12.65 7.53 -2.73
CA GLU A 57 12.79 7.55 -4.17
C GLU A 57 12.87 9.00 -4.65
N ALA A 58 14.04 9.41 -5.14
CA ALA A 58 14.28 10.79 -5.55
C ALA A 58 13.66 11.13 -6.91
N ARG A 59 13.47 10.15 -7.80
CA ARG A 59 12.84 10.36 -9.10
C ARG A 59 11.34 10.58 -8.93
N PRO A 60 10.81 11.76 -9.29
CA PRO A 60 9.39 12.02 -9.12
C PRO A 60 8.51 11.09 -9.98
N GLY A 61 7.40 10.65 -9.42
CA GLY A 61 6.33 9.97 -10.14
C GLY A 61 5.89 8.68 -9.46
N TYR A 62 4.57 8.44 -9.48
CA TYR A 62 3.94 7.26 -8.89
C TYR A 62 4.59 5.94 -9.33
N GLY A 63 4.85 5.78 -10.63
CA GLY A 63 5.48 4.57 -11.15
C GLY A 63 6.92 4.35 -10.65
N ALA A 64 7.68 5.41 -10.43
CA ALA A 64 9.03 5.31 -9.86
C ALA A 64 8.95 4.84 -8.40
N ALA A 65 8.04 5.43 -7.63
CA ALA A 65 7.80 5.06 -6.23
C ALA A 65 7.32 3.60 -6.10
N VAL A 66 6.33 3.18 -6.90
CA VAL A 66 5.87 1.79 -6.93
C VAL A 66 7.01 0.84 -7.28
N HIS A 67 7.79 1.15 -8.32
CA HIS A 67 8.92 0.31 -8.73
C HIS A 67 9.97 0.17 -7.61
N ALA A 68 10.37 1.28 -6.98
CA ALA A 68 11.31 1.26 -5.86
C ALA A 68 10.79 0.40 -4.69
N GLY A 69 9.51 0.53 -4.34
CA GLY A 69 8.88 -0.28 -3.31
C GLY A 69 8.83 -1.77 -3.65
N VAL A 70 8.45 -2.13 -4.88
CA VAL A 70 8.41 -3.53 -5.34
C VAL A 70 9.80 -4.16 -5.27
N VAL A 71 10.85 -3.45 -5.69
CA VAL A 71 12.24 -3.92 -5.61
C VAL A 71 12.68 -4.12 -4.15
N ALA A 72 12.26 -3.23 -3.24
CA ALA A 72 12.64 -3.28 -1.82
C ALA A 72 11.81 -4.27 -0.98
N ALA A 73 10.63 -4.69 -1.45
CA ALA A 73 9.68 -5.50 -0.68
C ALA A 73 10.25 -6.87 -0.24
N GLY A 74 10.99 -7.55 -1.13
CA GLY A 74 11.67 -8.82 -0.83
C GLY A 74 10.77 -9.98 -0.37
N THR A 75 9.45 -9.85 -0.51
CA THR A 75 8.45 -10.84 -0.08
C THR A 75 7.84 -11.55 -1.29
N PRO A 76 7.33 -12.79 -1.14
CA PRO A 76 6.75 -13.55 -2.26
C PRO A 76 5.49 -12.90 -2.82
N VAL A 77 4.76 -12.13 -2.00
CA VAL A 77 3.57 -11.39 -2.41
C VAL A 77 3.78 -9.92 -2.09
N VAL A 78 3.64 -9.09 -3.13
CA VAL A 78 3.67 -7.63 -3.02
C VAL A 78 2.31 -7.08 -3.38
N ALA A 79 1.71 -6.32 -2.47
CA ALA A 79 0.53 -5.51 -2.74
C ALA A 79 0.96 -4.07 -2.96
N VAL A 80 0.28 -3.37 -3.88
CA VAL A 80 0.43 -1.93 -4.08
C VAL A 80 -0.90 -1.28 -3.71
N LEU A 81 -0.85 -0.26 -2.85
CA LEU A 81 -2.03 0.44 -2.35
C LEU A 81 -1.71 1.93 -2.23
N ASP A 82 -2.66 2.79 -2.59
CA ASP A 82 -2.50 4.23 -2.41
C ASP A 82 -2.60 4.61 -0.92
N ALA A 83 -1.80 5.58 -0.49
CA ALA A 83 -1.72 6.01 0.91
C ALA A 83 -2.77 7.07 1.31
N ASP A 84 -3.65 7.46 0.39
CA ASP A 84 -4.65 8.53 0.56
C ASP A 84 -5.95 8.06 1.23
N GLY A 85 -6.10 6.75 1.48
CA GLY A 85 -7.30 6.14 2.06
C GLY A 85 -8.47 5.97 1.08
N SER A 86 -8.25 6.16 -0.23
CA SER A 86 -9.27 5.94 -1.26
C SER A 86 -9.63 4.46 -1.48
N LEU A 87 -8.80 3.55 -0.98
CA LEU A 87 -8.96 2.10 -1.02
C LEU A 87 -8.90 1.54 0.40
N ASP A 88 -9.74 0.54 0.70
CA ASP A 88 -9.78 -0.11 2.02
C ASP A 88 -8.69 -1.21 2.11
N PRO A 89 -7.66 -1.06 2.97
CA PRO A 89 -6.61 -2.09 3.11
C PRO A 89 -7.16 -3.43 3.61
N ARG A 90 -8.34 -3.44 4.25
CA ARG A 90 -8.99 -4.67 4.75
C ARG A 90 -9.50 -5.58 3.63
N GLU A 91 -9.51 -5.13 2.39
CA GLU A 91 -9.82 -5.97 1.22
C GLU A 91 -8.62 -6.81 0.74
N LEU A 92 -7.39 -6.46 1.13
CA LEU A 92 -6.17 -7.16 0.71
C LEU A 92 -6.20 -8.68 0.96
N PRO A 93 -6.70 -9.21 2.10
CA PRO A 93 -6.75 -10.66 2.34
C PRO A 93 -7.57 -11.42 1.28
N ALA A 94 -8.66 -10.84 0.79
CA ALA A 94 -9.48 -11.46 -0.25
C ALA A 94 -8.75 -11.51 -1.61
N LEU A 95 -7.94 -10.49 -1.92
CA LEU A 95 -7.10 -10.45 -3.12
C LEU A 95 -5.95 -11.45 -3.02
N VAL A 96 -5.26 -11.50 -1.88
CA VAL A 96 -4.16 -12.47 -1.64
C VAL A 96 -4.66 -13.91 -1.72
N ALA A 97 -5.84 -14.21 -1.14
CA ALA A 97 -6.46 -15.53 -1.24
C ALA A 97 -6.83 -15.94 -2.68
N ALA A 98 -6.87 -15.00 -3.64
CA ALA A 98 -7.06 -15.32 -5.05
C ALA A 98 -5.80 -15.82 -5.73
N LEU A 99 -4.61 -15.44 -5.24
CA LEU A 99 -3.33 -15.97 -5.72
C LEU A 99 -3.21 -17.48 -5.45
N ASP A 100 -3.71 -17.94 -4.29
CA ASP A 100 -3.77 -19.36 -3.93
C ASP A 100 -4.55 -20.23 -4.92
N ARG A 101 -5.43 -19.62 -5.72
CA ARG A 101 -6.23 -20.32 -6.74
C ARG A 101 -5.52 -20.41 -8.10
N GLY A 102 -4.22 -20.09 -8.14
CA GLY A 102 -3.38 -20.19 -9.33
C GLY A 102 -3.34 -18.92 -10.19
N ALA A 103 -3.71 -17.76 -9.62
CA ALA A 103 -3.54 -16.48 -10.30
C ALA A 103 -2.14 -15.91 -10.06
N ASP A 104 -1.47 -15.42 -11.11
CA ASP A 104 -0.17 -14.75 -10.99
C ASP A 104 -0.31 -13.28 -10.53
N MET A 105 -1.45 -12.66 -10.82
CA MET A 105 -1.74 -11.27 -10.47
C MET A 105 -3.24 -11.07 -10.26
N VAL A 106 -3.59 -10.26 -9.26
CA VAL A 106 -4.98 -9.95 -8.89
C VAL A 106 -5.12 -8.44 -8.80
N ILE A 107 -6.19 -7.90 -9.40
CA ILE A 107 -6.44 -6.45 -9.46
C ILE A 107 -7.73 -6.13 -8.71
N GLY A 108 -7.63 -5.28 -7.69
CA GLY A 108 -8.78 -4.65 -7.06
C GLY A 108 -9.44 -3.65 -8.01
N ARG A 109 -10.78 -3.67 -8.10
CA ARG A 109 -11.51 -2.71 -8.92
C ARG A 109 -12.71 -2.15 -8.18
N ARG A 110 -12.92 -0.85 -8.32
CA ARG A 110 -14.15 -0.20 -7.88
C ARG A 110 -15.32 -0.64 -8.77
N ARG A 111 -16.47 -0.93 -8.17
CA ARG A 111 -17.72 -1.20 -8.89
C ARG A 111 -18.69 -0.05 -8.64
N PRO A 112 -19.12 0.68 -9.68
CA PRO A 112 -20.09 1.74 -9.50
C PRO A 112 -21.41 1.13 -9.00
N VAL A 113 -21.93 1.66 -7.91
CA VAL A 113 -23.24 1.30 -7.36
C VAL A 113 -24.20 2.44 -7.68
N ARG A 114 -25.36 2.11 -8.25
CA ARG A 114 -26.36 3.12 -8.63
C ARG A 114 -26.81 3.90 -7.39
N GLY A 115 -26.77 5.22 -7.47
CA GLY A 115 -27.19 6.12 -6.40
C GLY A 115 -26.12 6.39 -5.34
N LEU A 116 -24.96 5.72 -5.38
CA LEU A 116 -23.82 6.09 -4.56
C LEU A 116 -23.25 7.42 -5.07
N ARG A 117 -23.22 8.43 -4.21
CA ARG A 117 -22.53 9.69 -4.47
C ARG A 117 -21.19 9.62 -3.76
N TRP A 118 -20.11 9.69 -4.54
CA TRP A 118 -18.78 9.95 -4.01
C TRP A 118 -18.77 11.38 -3.45
N PRO A 119 -18.03 11.66 -2.36
CA PRO A 119 -17.64 13.03 -2.06
C PRO A 119 -17.02 13.73 -3.28
#